data_AF-A0A1C5IEF5-F1
#
_entry.id   AF-A0A1C5IEF5-F1
#
_cell.length_a   1.000
_cell.length_b   1.000
_cell.length_c   1.000
_cell.angle_alpha   90.00
_cell.angle_beta   90.00
_cell.angle_gamma   90.00
#
_symmetry.space_group_name_H-M   'P 1'
#
loop_
_entity.id
_entity.type
_entity.pdbx_description
1 polymer ?
#
loop_
_entity_poly.entity_id
_entity_poly.type
_entity_poly.pdbx_seq_one_letter_code
_entity_poly.pdbx_strand_id
1 'polypeptide(L)'
;MGSDEETLTGNVTTGVVRVGDTVRRPVGPWTDTVDALLEHLHAVGFIAAPRPLGRLGDVSRLALATMLGRRTRAMYDMLREGAQQQRQPWARIWTEDGPYWLATTKYLDEHRDAWQAALE
;
A
#
# COMPACT_ATOMS: atom_id res chain seq x y z
N MET A 1 -2.83 6.81 -14.31
CA MET A 1 -3.16 8.17 -13.86
C MET A 1 -2.75 8.28 -12.41
N GLY A 2 -1.89 9.27 -12.12
CA GLY A 2 -1.30 9.47 -10.80
C GLY A 2 -2.36 9.86 -9.78
N SER A 3 -2.23 9.34 -8.56
CA SER A 3 -3.02 9.78 -7.43
C SER A 3 -2.40 11.09 -6.95
N ASP A 4 -2.97 12.24 -7.34
CA ASP A 4 -2.58 13.53 -6.76
C ASP A 4 -2.87 13.48 -5.25
N GLU A 5 -1.81 13.44 -4.45
CA GLU A 5 -1.89 13.50 -2.99
C GLU A 5 -1.99 14.96 -2.57
N GLU A 6 -3.18 15.41 -2.20
CA GLU A 6 -3.41 16.78 -1.75
C GLU A 6 -3.35 16.84 -0.22
N THR A 7 -2.39 17.59 0.33
CA THR A 7 -2.31 17.79 1.78
C THR A 7 -3.42 18.74 2.23
N LEU A 8 -4.29 18.25 3.10
CA LEU A 8 -5.36 19.05 3.68
C LEU A 8 -4.85 19.73 4.96
N THR A 9 -4.74 21.05 4.93
CA THR A 9 -4.45 21.86 6.12
C THR A 9 -5.74 22.07 6.94
N GLY A 10 -5.85 21.37 8.06
CA GLY A 10 -6.94 21.51 9.02
C GLY A 10 -6.46 22.05 10.38
N ASN A 11 -7.39 22.59 11.17
CA ASN A 11 -7.10 23.30 12.43
C ASN A 11 -6.76 22.37 13.62
N VAL A 12 -6.96 21.04 13.49
CA VAL A 12 -6.96 20.08 14.62
C VAL A 12 -6.06 18.86 14.39
N THR A 13 -5.61 18.59 13.16
CA THR A 13 -4.74 17.44 12.85
C THR A 13 -3.81 17.78 11.71
N THR A 14 -2.50 17.78 11.99
CA THR A 14 -1.45 17.93 10.97
C THR A 14 -1.25 16.60 10.24
N GLY A 15 -0.95 16.64 8.93
CA GLY A 15 -0.64 15.43 8.14
C GLY A 15 -1.85 14.68 7.57
N VAL A 16 -2.99 15.35 7.41
CA VAL A 16 -4.15 14.80 6.70
C VAL A 16 -3.90 14.92 5.19
N VAL A 17 -4.03 13.82 4.46
CA VAL A 17 -3.79 13.78 3.01
C VAL A 17 -5.03 13.23 2.31
N ARG A 18 -5.52 13.94 1.30
CA ARG A 18 -6.54 13.44 0.39
C ARG A 18 -5.87 12.74 -0.79
N VAL A 19 -6.34 11.54 -1.11
CA VAL A 19 -5.90 10.75 -2.26
C VAL A 19 -7.13 10.34 -3.04
N GLY A 20 -7.39 11.01 -4.16
CA GLY A 20 -8.64 10.88 -4.91
C GLY A 20 -9.85 11.19 -4.04
N ASP A 21 -10.72 10.20 -3.83
CA ASP A 21 -11.94 10.33 -3.00
C ASP A 21 -11.74 9.90 -1.53
N THR A 22 -10.51 9.57 -1.14
CA THR A 22 -10.20 9.07 0.20
C THR A 22 -9.41 10.09 1.01
N VAL A 23 -9.66 10.16 2.32
CA VAL A 23 -8.89 10.98 3.24
C VAL A 23 -8.11 10.07 4.18
N ARG A 24 -6.78 10.20 4.14
CA ARG A 24 -5.85 9.53 5.03
C ARG A 24 -5.53 10.44 6.21
N ARG A 25 -5.65 9.89 7.42
CA ARG A 25 -5.31 10.58 8.66
C ARG A 25 -4.25 9.80 9.42
N PRO A 26 -3.30 10.47 10.08
CA PRO A 26 -2.32 9.80 10.92
C PRO A 26 -3.04 9.09 12.07
N VAL A 27 -2.53 7.90 12.43
CA VAL A 27 -2.99 7.11 13.58
C VAL A 27 -2.60 7.81 14.88
N GLY A 28 -3.52 7.81 15.84
CA GLY A 28 -3.32 8.32 17.19
C GLY A 28 -4.00 7.45 18.26
N PRO A 29 -3.83 7.77 19.55
CA PRO A 29 -4.36 6.95 20.66
C PRO A 29 -5.88 6.71 20.62
N TRP A 30 -6.62 7.59 19.95
CA TRP A 30 -8.08 7.51 19.81
C TRP A 30 -8.55 6.80 18.53
N THR A 31 -7.64 6.38 17.64
CA THR A 31 -8.01 5.83 16.33
C THR A 31 -8.83 4.56 16.45
N ASP A 32 -8.48 3.63 17.34
CA ASP A 32 -9.24 2.38 17.52
C ASP A 32 -10.69 2.66 17.97
N THR A 33 -10.88 3.63 18.87
CA THR A 33 -12.21 4.04 19.35
C THR A 33 -13.02 4.72 18.24
N VAL A 34 -12.39 5.56 17.43
CA VAL A 34 -13.04 6.22 16.29
C VAL A 34 -13.41 5.22 15.21
N ASP A 35 -12.54 4.25 14.90
CA ASP A 35 -12.82 3.17 13.95
C ASP A 35 -14.04 2.36 14.41
N ALA A 36 -14.09 1.95 15.68
CA ALA A 36 -15.22 1.22 16.25
C ALA A 36 -16.53 2.01 16.22
N LEU A 37 -16.50 3.32 16.49
CA LEU A 37 -17.68 4.18 16.41
C LEU A 37 -18.20 4.31 14.98
N LEU A 38 -17.31 4.53 14.01
CA LEU A 38 -17.70 4.66 12.60
C LEU A 38 -18.24 3.35 12.04
N GLU A 39 -17.66 2.21 12.44
CA GLU A 39 -18.18 0.89 12.09
C GLU A 39 -19.59 0.68 12.66
N HIS A 40 -19.82 1.05 13.92
CA HIS A 40 -21.15 0.98 14.53
C HIS A 40 -22.17 1.87 13.80
N LEU A 41 -21.81 3.13 13.52
CA LEU A 41 -22.68 4.05 12.78
C LEU A 41 -23.03 3.52 11.38
N HIS A 42 -22.06 2.92 10.70
CA HIS A 42 -22.32 2.29 9.41
C HIS A 42 -23.22 1.06 9.54
N ALA A 43 -23.01 0.22 10.55
CA ALA A 43 -23.82 -0.98 10.79
C ALA A 43 -25.30 -0.64 11.08
N VAL A 44 -25.58 0.48 11.75
CA VAL A 44 -26.96 0.96 11.98
C VAL A 44 -27.55 1.75 10.80
N GLY A 45 -26.82 1.86 9.69
CA GLY A 45 -27.29 2.53 8.46
C GLY A 45 -27.19 4.06 8.50
N PHE A 46 -26.38 4.63 9.38
CA PHE A 46 -26.18 6.08 9.46
C PHE A 46 -25.23 6.56 8.34
N ILE A 47 -25.81 6.99 7.22
CA ILE A 47 -25.09 7.37 6.00
C ILE A 47 -24.34 8.71 6.07
N ALA A 48 -24.61 9.53 7.09
CA ALA A 48 -23.95 10.83 7.25
C ALA A 48 -22.56 10.71 7.89
N ALA A 49 -22.20 9.53 8.42
CA ALA A 49 -20.84 9.26 8.88
C ALA A 49 -19.97 8.72 7.74
N PRO A 50 -18.68 9.08 7.70
CA PRO A 50 -17.74 8.52 6.74
C PRO A 50 -17.53 7.03 7.01
N ARG A 51 -17.46 6.24 5.93
CA ARG A 51 -17.17 4.81 6.02
C ARG A 51 -15.67 4.58 6.24
N PRO A 52 -15.25 3.82 7.27
CA PRO A 52 -13.85 3.47 7.45
C PRO A 52 -13.41 2.56 6.29
N LEU A 53 -12.28 2.89 5.67
CA LEU A 53 -11.70 2.13 4.54
C LEU A 53 -10.58 1.17 4.97
N GLY A 54 -10.38 1.02 6.27
CA GLY A 54 -9.31 0.23 6.87
C GLY A 54 -8.03 1.04 7.11
N ARG A 55 -7.12 0.45 7.88
CA ARG A 55 -5.81 1.03 8.20
C ARG A 55 -4.80 0.58 7.15
N LEU A 56 -4.09 1.54 6.56
CA LEU A 56 -2.82 1.24 5.91
C LEU A 56 -1.83 0.97 7.05
N GLY A 57 -1.79 -0.30 7.47
CA GLY A 57 -1.14 -0.71 8.71
C GLY A 57 0.35 -0.40 8.73
N ASP A 58 0.83 -0.09 9.94
CA ASP A 58 2.17 -0.43 10.40
C ASP A 58 2.44 -1.88 9.95
N VAL A 59 3.34 -2.03 8.99
CA VAL A 59 3.63 -3.33 8.41
C VAL A 59 4.41 -4.08 9.47
N SER A 60 3.78 -5.08 10.10
CA SER A 60 4.51 -5.95 11.02
C SER A 60 5.75 -6.49 10.31
N ARG A 61 6.89 -6.58 11.00
CA ARG A 61 8.18 -6.91 10.35
C ARG A 61 8.11 -8.22 9.55
N LEU A 62 7.32 -9.18 10.04
CA LEU A 62 7.00 -10.44 9.35
C LEU A 62 6.10 -10.24 8.11
N ALA A 63 5.09 -9.36 8.21
CA ALA A 63 4.26 -8.96 7.08
C ALA A 63 5.07 -8.19 6.03
N LEU A 64 6.12 -7.46 6.41
CA LEU A 64 6.98 -6.69 5.51
C LEU A 64 7.76 -7.60 4.58
N ALA A 65 8.45 -8.61 5.13
CA ALA A 65 9.18 -9.61 4.34
C ALA A 65 8.25 -10.33 3.37
N THR A 66 7.05 -10.72 3.82
CA THR A 66 6.05 -11.38 2.98
C THR A 66 5.46 -10.46 1.90
N MET A 67 5.22 -9.19 2.23
CA MET A 67 4.70 -8.18 1.31
C MET A 67 5.70 -7.78 0.23
N LEU A 68 6.99 -7.68 0.58
CA LEU A 68 8.05 -7.32 -0.36
C LEU A 68 8.19 -8.35 -1.48
N GLY A 69 8.20 -9.65 -1.15
CA GLY A 69 8.20 -10.73 -2.15
C GLY A 69 7.00 -10.64 -3.10
N ARG A 70 5.78 -10.50 -2.54
CA ARG A 70 4.56 -10.36 -3.35
C ARG A 70 4.56 -9.11 -4.22
N ARG A 71 5.03 -7.97 -3.70
CA ARG A 71 5.00 -6.68 -4.41
C ARG A 71 6.01 -6.64 -5.55
N THR A 72 7.23 -7.16 -5.33
CA THR A 72 8.23 -7.23 -6.40
C THR A 72 7.80 -8.19 -7.50
N ARG A 73 7.18 -9.33 -7.14
CA ARG A 73 6.61 -10.26 -8.12
C ARG A 73 5.51 -9.62 -8.95
N ALA A 74 4.57 -8.92 -8.31
CA ALA A 74 3.51 -8.20 -9.00
C ALA A 74 4.07 -7.13 -9.96
N MET A 75 5.14 -6.44 -9.57
CA MET A 75 5.79 -5.44 -10.43
C MET A 75 6.48 -6.09 -11.64
N TYR A 76 7.15 -7.23 -11.44
CA TYR A 76 7.72 -8.03 -12.54
C TYR A 76 6.63 -8.48 -13.53
N ASP A 77 5.53 -9.05 -13.03
CA ASP A 77 4.45 -9.54 -13.88
C ASP A 77 3.76 -8.41 -14.67
N MET A 78 3.57 -7.23 -14.05
CA MET A 78 3.04 -6.03 -14.71
C MET A 78 3.95 -5.51 -15.84
N LEU A 79 5.26 -5.45 -15.60
CA LEU A 79 6.22 -5.02 -16.62
C LEU A 79 6.30 -6.03 -17.78
N ARG A 80 6.28 -7.33 -17.46
CA ARG A 80 6.24 -8.41 -18.44
C ARG A 80 5.02 -8.30 -19.34
N GLU A 81 3.84 -8.11 -18.75
CA GLU A 81 2.59 -7.97 -19.47
C GLU A 81 2.57 -6.69 -20.33
N GLY A 82 3.05 -5.57 -19.78
CA GLY A 82 3.18 -4.31 -20.51
C GLY A 82 4.10 -4.43 -21.73
N ALA A 83 5.19 -5.18 -21.62
CA ALA A 83 6.11 -5.46 -22.73
C ALA A 83 5.50 -6.37 -23.81
N GLN A 84 4.77 -7.42 -23.41
CA GLN A 84 4.04 -8.28 -24.35
C GLN A 84 3.01 -7.50 -25.16
N GLN A 85 2.36 -6.52 -24.54
CA GLN A 85 1.36 -5.65 -25.17
C GLN A 85 1.97 -4.42 -25.85
N GLN A 86 3.32 -4.29 -25.87
CA GLN A 86 4.05 -3.13 -26.40
C GLN A 86 3.55 -1.78 -25.83
N ARG A 87 3.01 -1.78 -24.61
CA ARG A 87 2.47 -0.58 -23.95
C ARG A 87 3.59 0.23 -23.33
N GLN A 88 3.73 1.47 -23.79
CA GLN A 88 4.66 2.41 -23.18
C GLN A 88 4.05 3.08 -21.92
N PRO A 89 4.87 3.43 -20.91
CA PRO A 89 6.33 3.30 -20.86
C PRO A 89 6.84 1.90 -20.45
N TRP A 90 5.94 0.97 -20.13
CA TRP A 90 6.26 -0.33 -19.51
C TRP A 90 7.13 -1.23 -20.38
N ALA A 91 6.93 -1.23 -21.70
CA ALA A 91 7.76 -2.01 -22.63
C ALA A 91 9.23 -1.56 -22.64
N ARG A 92 9.49 -0.24 -22.53
CA ARG A 92 10.85 0.29 -22.36
C ARG A 92 11.45 -0.15 -21.03
N ILE A 93 10.73 0.11 -19.94
CA ILE A 93 11.19 -0.21 -18.57
C ILE A 93 11.46 -1.71 -18.42
N TRP A 94 10.67 -2.59 -19.04
CA TRP A 94 10.92 -4.03 -19.03
C TRP A 94 12.28 -4.42 -19.63
N THR A 95 12.70 -3.74 -20.70
CA THR A 95 13.97 -4.01 -21.37
C THR A 95 15.15 -3.58 -20.51
N GLU A 96 14.99 -2.49 -19.75
CA GLU A 96 16.01 -1.93 -18.87
C GLU A 96 16.05 -2.67 -17.51
N ASP A 97 14.90 -2.94 -16.89
CA ASP A 97 14.79 -3.36 -15.48
C ASP A 97 14.15 -4.75 -15.27
N GLY A 98 13.59 -5.39 -16.30
CA GLY A 98 12.90 -6.69 -16.16
C GLY A 98 13.73 -7.78 -15.47
N PRO A 99 15.00 -8.00 -15.87
CA PRO A 99 15.89 -8.95 -15.19
C PRO A 99 16.17 -8.58 -13.73
N TYR A 100 16.29 -7.30 -13.41
CA TYR A 100 16.50 -6.81 -12.05
C TYR A 100 15.30 -7.12 -11.14
N TRP A 101 14.07 -6.91 -11.61
CA TRP A 101 12.87 -7.24 -10.85
C TRP A 101 12.73 -8.75 -10.61
N LEU A 102 13.05 -9.58 -11.60
CA LEU A 102 13.04 -11.04 -11.43
C LEU A 102 14.08 -11.51 -10.41
N ALA A 103 15.31 -11.00 -10.51
CA ALA A 103 16.38 -11.32 -9.57
C ALA A 103 16.04 -10.88 -8.15
N THR A 104 15.44 -9.69 -8.00
CA THR A 104 14.99 -9.15 -6.70
C THR A 104 13.91 -10.02 -6.09
N THR A 105 12.90 -10.45 -6.86
CA THR A 105 11.87 -11.37 -6.35
C THR A 105 12.47 -12.69 -5.89
N LYS A 106 13.36 -13.29 -6.70
CA LYS A 106 14.01 -14.55 -6.35
C LYS A 106 14.83 -14.42 -5.05
N TYR A 107 15.61 -13.35 -4.95
CA TYR A 107 16.43 -13.08 -3.77
C TYR A 107 15.58 -12.88 -2.50
N LEU A 108 14.49 -12.10 -2.59
CA LEU A 108 13.58 -11.87 -1.48
C LEU A 108 12.85 -13.13 -1.03
N ASP A 109 12.46 -14.00 -1.97
CA ASP A 109 11.82 -15.27 -1.64
C ASP A 109 12.81 -16.27 -1.02
N GLU A 110 14.03 -16.38 -1.56
CA GLU A 110 15.08 -17.29 -1.05
C GLU A 110 15.58 -16.92 0.34
N HIS A 111 15.62 -15.63 0.66
CA HIS A 111 16.17 -15.15 1.94
C HIS A 111 15.08 -14.86 2.98
N ARG A 112 13.81 -15.18 2.68
CA ARG A 112 12.66 -14.84 3.54
C ARG A 112 12.90 -15.22 5.00
N ASP A 113 13.38 -16.42 5.25
CA ASP A 113 13.61 -16.94 6.60
C ASP A 113 14.75 -16.18 7.32
N ALA A 114 15.78 -15.78 6.57
CA ALA A 114 16.88 -14.97 7.10
C ALA A 114 16.42 -13.54 7.43
N TRP A 115 15.56 -12.94 6.61
CA TRP A 115 14.94 -11.64 6.90
C TRP A 115 13.97 -11.73 8.08
N GLN A 116 13.26 -12.85 8.24
CA GLN A 116 12.39 -13.09 9.39
C GLN A 116 13.20 -13.17 10.68
N ALA A 117 14.28 -13.95 10.71
CA ALA A 117 15.15 -14.09 11.87
C ALA A 117 15.91 -12.80 12.23
N ALA A 118 16.28 -11.98 11.24
CA ALA A 118 16.95 -10.70 11.47
C ALA A 118 16.00 -9.60 11.99
N LEU A 119 14.68 -9.84 11.92
CA LEU A 119 13.64 -8.90 12.30
C LEU A 119 12.87 -9.32 13.57
N GLU A 120 13.26 -10.43 14.20
CA GLU A 120 12.92 -10.80 15.59
C GLU A 120 13.75 -10.00 16.60
#